data_AF-A0A9F5IRI0-F1
#
_entry.id   AF-A0A9F5IRI0-F1
#
_cell.length_a   1.000
_cell.length_b   1.000
_cell.length_c   1.000
_cell.angle_alpha   90.00
_cell.angle_beta   90.00
_cell.angle_gamma   90.00
#
_symmetry.space_group_name_H-M   'P 1'
#
loop_
_entity.id
_entity.type
_entity.pdbx_description
1 polymer ?
#
loop_
_entity_poly.entity_id
_entity_poly.type
_entity_poly.pdbx_seq_one_letter_code
_entity_poly.pdbx_strand_id
1 'polypeptide(L)'
;MASFVSCSFASVIPTKAICCRSVFKYFHTAVLVMFIGKFIMVAFTVLAALILATGYSQEADETITYTQCTDGYEWDPVMQRCKDIDECEIVHEACKGGMKCVNHFGGYLCLPRTAQIIVNNGQEETVSETAGSRNGNPIIRRTPVDHAASRIQCAAGYEASDHNVCQDIDECTTGAHTCRSDQVCVNLRGSFTCQCRVGYQKRGEQCIDIDECMIPSFCHHRCVNSPGSYYCQCNAGFQLTTDNRTCADINECETGNPCAQLCYNIVGSFLCQCNQGFELSPDRISCDDVDECRASNFLCQYQCVNEPGRFSCVCPDGYQLVRGRNCQDINECEVGNECREDEMCSNYHGGYRCYPRNPCQEPYMLASENRCICPVSNPLCRDLPYSIVHKYMSIHSERTLPSDIFQIQATTIIPNTINTFRIKSGNENGDFFLRQTSPVSAMLVLVKPVTGPREHIIDLELLTVNNMNYRSSSVLRLTLIVGPYSF
;
A
#
# COMPACT_ATOMS: atom_id res chain seq x y z
N MET A 1 19.29 38.50 14.35
CA MET A 1 18.87 39.63 15.21
C MET A 1 17.43 39.38 15.60
N ALA A 2 17.19 39.08 16.88
CA ALA A 2 15.88 38.82 17.43
C ALA A 2 15.12 40.14 17.64
N SER A 3 13.83 40.17 17.32
CA SER A 3 12.90 41.19 17.80
C SER A 3 11.64 40.49 18.29
N PHE A 4 11.50 40.49 19.62
CA PHE A 4 10.27 40.22 20.35
C PHE A 4 9.27 41.34 20.08
N VAL A 5 8.00 40.99 19.87
CA VAL A 5 6.87 41.89 20.14
C VAL A 5 5.83 41.10 20.92
N SER A 6 5.67 41.49 22.18
CA SER A 6 4.59 41.10 23.08
C SER A 6 3.32 41.87 22.74
N CYS A 7 2.14 41.25 22.88
CA CYS A 7 0.91 41.99 23.15
C CYS A 7 -0.06 41.14 23.97
N SER A 8 -0.54 41.75 25.05
CA SER A 8 -1.30 41.17 26.15
C SER A 8 -2.77 40.93 25.81
N PHE A 9 -3.36 39.92 26.46
CA PHE A 9 -4.79 39.64 26.45
C PHE A 9 -5.57 40.56 27.41
N ALA A 10 -6.66 41.16 26.92
CA ALA A 10 -7.78 41.62 27.75
C ALA A 10 -9.11 41.50 26.98
N SER A 11 -9.92 40.56 27.45
CA SER A 11 -11.38 40.33 27.41
C SER A 11 -12.38 41.25 26.65
N VAL A 12 -13.44 40.55 26.18
CA VAL A 12 -14.87 40.92 25.92
C VAL A 12 -15.32 41.00 24.44
N ILE A 13 -16.31 40.15 24.11
CA ILE A 13 -17.01 39.83 22.83
C ILE A 13 -18.31 40.69 22.72
N PRO A 14 -19.13 40.77 21.63
CA PRO A 14 -18.98 40.54 20.17
C PRO A 14 -19.44 41.73 19.28
N THR A 15 -18.93 41.86 18.05
CA THR A 15 -19.79 42.28 16.90
C THR A 15 -19.24 41.84 15.54
N LYS A 16 -20.20 41.47 14.70
CA LYS A 16 -20.16 40.92 13.34
C LYS A 16 -19.13 41.50 12.35
N ALA A 17 -18.47 40.56 11.67
CA ALA A 17 -18.26 40.48 10.21
C ALA A 17 -18.28 41.81 9.42
N ILE A 18 -17.11 42.20 8.90
CA ILE A 18 -16.79 42.72 7.55
C ILE A 18 -15.32 43.18 7.61
N CYS A 19 -14.36 42.29 7.31
CA CYS A 19 -13.03 42.66 6.77
C CYS A 19 -12.15 41.40 6.57
N CYS A 20 -12.55 40.51 5.65
CA CYS A 20 -11.67 39.44 5.17
C CYS A 20 -11.92 39.19 3.69
N ARG A 21 -11.52 40.14 2.84
CA ARG A 21 -11.45 39.90 1.39
C ARG A 21 -10.26 40.51 0.65
N SER A 22 -9.39 41.29 1.33
CA SER A 22 -8.21 41.89 0.70
C SER A 22 -6.86 41.28 1.09
N VAL A 23 -6.79 40.42 2.11
CA VAL A 23 -5.49 39.83 2.57
C VAL A 23 -5.14 38.53 1.81
N PHE A 24 -6.12 37.88 1.17
CA PHE A 24 -5.89 36.62 0.44
C PHE A 24 -5.30 36.79 -0.97
N LYS A 25 -5.35 38.00 -1.55
CA LYS A 25 -4.84 38.25 -2.92
C LYS A 25 -3.32 38.50 -3.00
N TYR A 26 -2.69 38.89 -1.89
CA TYR A 26 -1.24 39.16 -1.84
C TYR A 26 -0.39 37.94 -1.47
N PHE A 27 -0.97 36.96 -0.77
CA PHE A 27 -0.25 35.75 -0.39
C PHE A 27 -0.08 34.77 -1.58
N HIS A 28 -1.07 34.74 -2.48
CA HIS A 28 -1.03 33.84 -3.64
C HIS A 28 -0.05 34.29 -4.75
N THR A 29 0.17 35.60 -4.90
CA THR A 29 1.11 36.17 -5.89
C THR A 29 2.57 36.09 -5.42
N ALA A 30 2.84 36.20 -4.11
CA ALA A 30 4.19 36.07 -3.56
C ALA A 30 4.74 34.63 -3.63
N VAL A 31 3.89 33.62 -3.44
CA VAL A 31 4.28 32.20 -3.52
C VAL A 31 4.54 31.79 -4.98
N LEU A 32 3.75 32.29 -5.94
CA LEU A 32 3.93 31.99 -7.37
C LEU A 32 5.27 32.56 -7.92
N VAL A 33 5.67 33.75 -7.49
CA VAL A 33 6.94 34.39 -7.92
C VAL A 33 8.17 33.67 -7.33
N MET A 34 8.07 33.11 -6.12
CA MET A 34 9.16 32.30 -5.54
C MET A 34 9.33 30.93 -6.22
N PHE A 35 8.25 30.32 -6.71
CA PHE A 35 8.31 29.04 -7.43
C PHE A 35 8.86 29.19 -8.85
N ILE A 36 8.54 30.28 -9.56
CA ILE A 36 9.07 30.55 -10.90
C ILE A 36 10.57 30.88 -10.84
N GLY A 37 11.04 31.59 -9.81
CA GLY A 37 12.47 31.89 -9.62
C GLY A 37 13.34 30.66 -9.33
N LYS A 38 12.82 29.66 -8.60
CA LYS A 38 13.54 28.40 -8.36
C LYS A 38 13.61 27.50 -9.59
N PHE A 39 12.58 27.49 -10.44
CA PHE A 39 12.59 26.70 -11.67
C PHE A 39 13.60 27.22 -12.72
N ILE A 40 13.76 28.54 -12.82
CA ILE A 40 14.71 29.16 -13.76
C ILE A 40 16.16 28.86 -13.33
N MET A 41 16.48 28.87 -12.03
CA MET A 41 17.81 28.54 -11.51
C MET A 41 18.19 27.06 -11.71
N VAL A 42 17.22 26.14 -11.64
CA VAL A 42 17.43 24.70 -11.90
C VAL A 42 17.61 24.44 -13.41
N ALA A 43 16.90 25.17 -14.27
CA ALA A 43 17.05 25.03 -15.72
C ALA A 43 18.44 25.50 -16.21
N PHE A 44 18.99 26.58 -15.66
CA PHE A 44 20.33 27.07 -16.01
C PHE A 44 21.47 26.18 -15.50
N THR A 45 21.28 25.49 -14.36
CA THR A 45 22.28 24.56 -13.82
C THR A 45 22.29 23.22 -14.57
N VAL A 46 21.14 22.75 -15.05
CA VAL A 46 21.04 21.57 -15.92
C VAL A 46 21.60 21.85 -17.33
N LEU A 47 21.38 23.06 -17.87
CA LEU A 47 21.95 23.46 -19.17
C LEU A 47 23.48 23.64 -19.11
N ALA A 48 24.02 24.16 -18.00
CA ALA A 48 25.46 24.25 -17.78
C ALA A 48 26.12 22.86 -17.59
N ALA A 49 25.43 21.92 -16.95
CA ALA A 49 25.89 20.53 -16.82
C ALA A 49 25.88 19.77 -18.17
N LEU A 50 24.92 20.06 -19.05
CA LEU A 50 24.85 19.48 -20.40
C LEU A 50 25.92 20.06 -21.36
N ILE A 51 26.32 21.32 -21.18
CA ILE A 51 27.40 21.95 -21.96
C ILE A 51 28.80 21.47 -21.50
N LEU A 52 28.94 21.07 -20.23
CA LEU A 52 30.16 20.44 -19.71
C LEU A 52 30.27 18.94 -20.02
N ALA A 53 29.16 18.28 -20.38
CA ALA A 53 29.12 16.85 -20.71
C ALA A 53 29.36 16.53 -22.19
N THR A 54 29.43 17.51 -23.09
CA THR A 54 29.68 17.30 -24.54
C THR A 54 31.09 17.71 -24.98
N GLY A 55 32.00 17.93 -24.03
CA GLY A 55 33.37 18.40 -24.28
C GLY A 55 34.46 17.51 -23.71
N TYR A 56 34.38 16.17 -23.86
CA TYR A 56 35.55 15.29 -23.73
C TYR A 56 35.28 13.91 -24.35
N SER A 57 35.54 13.78 -25.66
CA SER A 57 35.75 12.49 -26.31
C SER A 57 37.16 12.48 -26.90
N GLN A 58 38.13 12.08 -26.09
CA GLN A 58 39.41 11.57 -26.55
C GLN A 58 39.56 10.17 -25.94
N GLU A 59 39.04 9.17 -26.65
CA GLU A 59 39.54 7.80 -26.50
C GLU A 59 40.88 7.77 -27.25
N ALA A 60 41.95 7.92 -26.47
CA ALA A 60 43.25 7.42 -26.85
C ALA A 60 43.16 5.89 -26.75
N ASP A 61 43.15 5.23 -27.91
CA ASP A 61 43.34 3.79 -28.02
C ASP A 61 44.84 3.52 -27.79
N GLU A 62 45.27 3.55 -26.52
CA GLU A 62 46.53 2.95 -26.08
C GLU A 62 46.33 1.43 -26.00
N THR A 63 46.35 0.77 -27.16
CA THR A 63 46.67 -0.65 -27.22
C THR A 63 48.10 -0.82 -26.74
N ILE A 64 48.26 -1.15 -25.45
CA ILE A 64 49.51 -1.66 -24.87
C ILE A 64 49.75 -3.04 -25.49
N THR A 65 50.40 -3.08 -26.65
CA THR A 65 50.97 -4.31 -27.21
C THR A 65 52.24 -4.65 -26.44
N TYR A 66 52.15 -5.60 -25.52
CA TYR A 66 53.31 -6.24 -24.92
C TYR A 66 53.94 -7.18 -25.96
N THR A 67 54.71 -6.65 -26.90
CA THR A 67 55.48 -7.46 -27.86
C THR A 67 56.83 -7.81 -27.24
N GLN A 68 56.85 -8.85 -26.41
CA GLN A 68 58.10 -9.56 -26.09
C GLN A 68 58.15 -10.82 -26.95
N CYS A 69 58.96 -10.79 -28.01
CA CYS A 69 59.41 -12.01 -28.65
C CYS A 69 60.46 -12.70 -27.77
N THR A 70 60.48 -14.03 -27.79
CA THR A 70 61.45 -14.84 -27.06
C THR A 70 62.87 -14.63 -27.61
N ASP A 71 63.90 -14.88 -26.80
CA ASP A 71 65.30 -14.81 -27.24
C ASP A 71 65.52 -15.68 -28.50
N GLY A 72 66.15 -15.11 -29.53
CA GLY A 72 66.30 -15.71 -30.87
C GLY A 72 65.21 -15.34 -31.88
N TYR A 73 64.22 -14.51 -31.49
CA TYR A 73 63.19 -14.01 -32.39
C TYR A 73 63.00 -12.50 -32.26
N GLU A 74 62.79 -11.80 -33.38
CA GLU A 74 62.45 -10.39 -33.41
C GLU A 74 61.01 -10.17 -33.88
N TRP A 75 60.36 -9.14 -33.35
CA TRP A 75 59.00 -8.82 -33.75
C TRP A 75 58.98 -8.25 -35.17
N ASP A 76 58.24 -8.88 -36.07
CA ASP A 76 57.96 -8.34 -37.40
C ASP A 76 56.65 -7.54 -37.34
N PRO A 77 56.70 -6.20 -37.37
CA PRO A 77 55.51 -5.36 -37.27
C PRO A 77 54.62 -5.43 -38.52
N VAL A 78 55.13 -5.92 -39.65
CA VAL A 78 54.39 -6.07 -40.90
C VAL A 78 53.62 -7.39 -40.90
N MET A 79 54.25 -8.47 -40.43
CA MET A 79 53.60 -9.78 -40.32
C MET A 79 52.84 -9.99 -39.00
N GLN A 80 52.95 -9.06 -38.05
CA GLN A 80 52.35 -9.13 -36.72
C GLN A 80 52.66 -10.48 -36.02
N ARG A 81 53.87 -10.98 -36.20
CA ARG A 81 54.38 -12.22 -35.59
C ARG A 81 55.86 -12.13 -35.31
N CYS A 82 56.34 -12.89 -34.35
CA CYS A 82 57.78 -13.06 -34.12
C CYS A 82 58.39 -13.82 -35.30
N LYS A 83 59.44 -13.26 -35.90
CA LYS A 83 60.25 -13.92 -36.93
C LYS A 83 61.61 -14.29 -36.35
N ASP A 84 62.16 -15.36 -36.88
CA ASP A 84 63.47 -15.88 -36.50
C ASP A 84 64.57 -14.86 -36.75
N ILE A 85 65.50 -14.70 -35.79
CA ILE A 85 66.69 -13.87 -35.94
C ILE A 85 67.79 -14.74 -36.56
N ASP A 86 68.46 -14.27 -37.61
CA ASP A 86 69.65 -14.97 -38.12
C ASP A 86 70.87 -14.61 -37.25
N GLU A 87 71.13 -15.39 -36.20
CA GLU A 87 72.26 -15.08 -35.31
C GLU A 87 73.63 -15.29 -35.97
N CYS A 88 73.70 -16.03 -37.09
CA CYS A 88 74.93 -16.20 -37.85
C CYS A 88 75.36 -14.92 -38.57
N GLU A 89 74.43 -14.01 -38.87
CA GLU A 89 74.73 -12.70 -39.47
C GLU A 89 75.05 -11.62 -38.43
N ILE A 90 74.57 -11.80 -37.20
CA ILE A 90 74.66 -10.77 -36.14
C ILE A 90 75.89 -10.99 -35.25
N VAL A 91 76.26 -12.25 -34.98
CA VAL A 91 77.40 -12.58 -34.10
C VAL A 91 78.62 -12.98 -34.94
N HIS A 92 79.57 -12.05 -35.09
CA HIS A 92 80.87 -12.33 -35.72
C HIS A 92 81.60 -13.45 -34.95
N GLU A 93 81.87 -14.58 -35.63
CA GLU A 93 82.41 -15.84 -35.06
C GLU A 93 81.47 -16.58 -34.08
N ALA A 94 80.18 -16.65 -34.39
CA ALA A 94 79.18 -17.42 -33.63
C ALA A 94 79.61 -18.86 -33.27
N CYS A 95 80.43 -19.52 -34.12
CA CYS A 95 80.94 -20.87 -33.89
C CYS A 95 82.46 -20.90 -33.67
N LYS A 96 82.90 -21.43 -32.52
CA LYS A 96 84.33 -21.61 -32.20
C LYS A 96 84.95 -22.78 -32.98
N GLY A 97 86.25 -22.72 -33.27
CA GLY A 97 87.00 -23.84 -33.84
C GLY A 97 86.86 -24.03 -35.36
N GLY A 98 86.51 -22.98 -36.10
CA GLY A 98 86.44 -23.00 -37.57
C GLY A 98 85.21 -23.70 -38.15
N MET A 99 84.21 -24.01 -37.31
CA MET A 99 82.92 -24.57 -37.71
C MET A 99 82.07 -23.53 -38.48
N LYS A 100 81.17 -24.02 -39.35
CA LYS A 100 80.24 -23.21 -40.12
C LYS A 100 78.95 -23.01 -39.32
N CYS A 101 78.56 -21.76 -39.12
CA CYS A 101 77.27 -21.39 -38.55
C CYS A 101 76.16 -21.59 -39.58
N VAL A 102 75.03 -22.16 -39.15
CA VAL A 102 73.81 -22.31 -39.95
C VAL A 102 72.64 -21.81 -39.12
N ASN A 103 71.90 -20.84 -39.66
CA ASN A 103 70.71 -20.32 -38.99
C ASN A 103 69.64 -21.42 -38.84
N HIS A 104 68.98 -21.47 -37.68
CA HIS A 104 67.94 -22.44 -37.37
C HIS A 104 66.82 -21.78 -36.57
N PHE A 105 65.59 -22.31 -36.62
CA PHE A 105 64.48 -21.66 -35.92
C PHE A 105 64.73 -21.57 -34.40
N GLY A 106 64.88 -20.35 -33.89
CA GLY A 106 65.15 -20.01 -32.50
C GLY A 106 66.61 -20.09 -32.06
N GLY A 107 67.56 -20.12 -33.02
CA GLY A 107 68.99 -20.10 -32.73
C GLY A 107 69.88 -20.52 -33.91
N TYR A 108 71.08 -21.03 -33.64
CA TYR A 108 72.00 -21.44 -34.70
C TYR A 108 72.67 -22.79 -34.44
N LEU A 109 73.03 -23.48 -35.53
CA LEU A 109 73.74 -24.74 -35.49
C LEU A 109 75.20 -24.55 -35.95
N CYS A 110 76.15 -25.09 -35.19
CA CYS A 110 77.56 -25.14 -35.58
C CYS A 110 77.89 -26.49 -36.22
N LEU A 111 78.09 -26.50 -37.54
CA LEU A 111 78.43 -27.71 -38.29
C LEU A 111 79.92 -27.73 -38.68
N PRO A 112 80.56 -28.91 -38.77
CA PRO A 112 81.87 -29.05 -39.41
C PRO A 112 81.81 -28.54 -40.86
N ARG A 113 82.88 -27.89 -41.37
CA ARG A 113 82.89 -27.38 -42.77
C ARG A 113 82.67 -28.46 -43.84
N THR A 114 82.86 -29.74 -43.50
CA THR A 114 82.63 -30.89 -44.38
C THR A 114 81.18 -31.38 -44.40
N ALA A 115 80.29 -30.83 -43.56
CA ALA A 115 78.88 -31.20 -43.52
C ALA A 115 78.13 -30.57 -44.72
N GLN A 116 77.50 -31.41 -45.52
CA GLN A 116 76.56 -30.98 -46.56
C GLN A 116 75.14 -30.98 -46.00
N ILE A 117 74.47 -29.84 -46.07
CA ILE A 117 73.05 -29.70 -45.70
C ILE A 117 72.25 -30.29 -46.85
N ILE A 118 71.66 -31.47 -46.66
CA ILE A 118 70.69 -32.03 -47.61
C ILE A 118 69.34 -31.38 -47.30
N VAL A 119 68.99 -30.36 -48.09
CA VAL A 119 67.65 -29.77 -48.08
C VAL A 119 66.73 -30.76 -48.79
N ASN A 120 66.08 -31.66 -48.05
CA ASN A 120 64.93 -32.36 -48.58
C ASN A 120 63.81 -31.33 -48.68
N ASN A 121 63.66 -30.72 -49.85
CA ASN A 121 62.44 -30.02 -50.23
C ASN A 121 61.31 -31.04 -50.13
N GLY A 122 60.52 -30.97 -49.06
CA GLY A 122 59.30 -31.72 -48.92
C GLY A 122 58.32 -31.36 -50.04
N GLN A 123 58.33 -32.15 -51.11
CA GLN A 123 57.08 -32.56 -51.71
C GLN A 123 56.61 -33.76 -50.88
N GLU A 124 55.51 -33.59 -50.16
CA GLU A 124 54.72 -34.71 -49.63
C GLU A 124 54.22 -35.54 -50.81
N GLU A 125 54.98 -36.57 -51.18
CA GLU A 125 54.43 -37.73 -51.86
C GLU A 125 54.02 -38.77 -50.82
N THR A 126 52.74 -39.11 -50.88
CA THR A 126 52.09 -40.22 -50.20
C THR A 126 52.84 -41.53 -50.41
N VAL A 127 53.33 -42.14 -49.33
CA VAL A 127 53.78 -43.53 -49.35
C VAL A 127 52.74 -44.39 -48.63
N SER A 128 51.98 -45.14 -49.42
CA SER A 128 51.34 -46.37 -48.96
C SER A 128 52.25 -47.52 -49.38
N GLU A 129 52.75 -48.25 -48.39
CA GLU A 129 53.57 -49.44 -48.58
C GLU A 129 52.75 -50.55 -49.23
N THR A 130 53.33 -51.27 -50.19
CA THR A 130 53.25 -52.74 -50.19
C THR A 130 54.40 -53.36 -50.97
N ALA A 131 55.02 -54.32 -50.29
CA ALA A 131 56.19 -55.10 -50.63
C ALA A 131 56.14 -55.85 -51.97
N GLY A 132 57.32 -56.09 -52.56
CA GLY A 132 57.49 -57.00 -53.70
C GLY A 132 58.93 -57.17 -54.17
N SER A 133 59.71 -57.93 -53.40
CA SER A 133 61.10 -58.34 -53.66
C SER A 133 61.33 -59.05 -55.01
N ARG A 134 62.51 -58.85 -55.64
CA ARG A 134 63.46 -59.94 -56.04
C ARG A 134 64.75 -59.50 -56.76
N ASN A 135 65.87 -59.93 -56.17
CA ASN A 135 67.13 -60.45 -56.75
C ASN A 135 68.24 -59.55 -57.33
N GLY A 136 69.44 -59.63 -56.72
CA GLY A 136 70.75 -59.42 -57.39
C GLY A 136 71.91 -58.93 -56.49
N ASN A 137 72.73 -59.86 -55.99
CA ASN A 137 74.00 -59.68 -55.22
C ASN A 137 75.14 -58.97 -56.04
N PRO A 138 76.34 -58.65 -55.49
CA PRO A 138 76.72 -57.93 -54.26
C PRO A 138 77.77 -56.79 -54.52
N ILE A 139 77.83 -55.70 -53.73
CA ILE A 139 79.01 -54.80 -53.75
C ILE A 139 79.37 -54.33 -52.34
N ILE A 140 80.59 -54.71 -51.92
CA ILE A 140 81.28 -54.25 -50.71
C ILE A 140 81.48 -52.73 -50.81
N ARG A 141 80.90 -51.95 -49.89
CA ARG A 141 81.37 -50.60 -49.60
C ARG A 141 81.48 -50.37 -48.10
N ARG A 142 82.75 -50.37 -47.69
CA ARG A 142 83.37 -49.72 -46.54
C ARG A 142 82.41 -48.86 -45.72
N THR A 143 82.22 -49.23 -44.47
CA THR A 143 81.93 -48.32 -43.36
C THR A 143 83.05 -47.28 -43.23
N PRO A 144 82.73 -45.99 -43.13
CA PRO A 144 83.54 -45.07 -42.35
C PRO A 144 82.72 -44.59 -41.15
N VAL A 145 83.12 -45.12 -39.99
CA VAL A 145 83.33 -44.41 -38.73
C VAL A 145 82.30 -43.34 -38.35
N ASP A 146 81.51 -43.67 -37.34
CA ASP A 146 80.97 -42.80 -36.29
C ASP A 146 81.34 -41.31 -36.42
N HIS A 147 80.52 -40.57 -37.15
CA HIS A 147 80.32 -39.17 -36.82
C HIS A 147 79.37 -39.11 -35.63
N ALA A 148 79.96 -38.87 -34.46
CA ALA A 148 79.28 -38.46 -33.25
C ALA A 148 78.07 -37.58 -33.59
N ALA A 149 76.89 -38.04 -33.15
CA ALA A 149 75.64 -37.30 -33.29
C ALA A 149 75.86 -35.85 -32.84
N SER A 150 75.69 -34.92 -33.76
CA SER A 150 75.65 -33.49 -33.47
C SER A 150 74.42 -33.27 -32.60
N ARG A 151 74.62 -33.24 -31.28
CA ARG A 151 73.56 -33.03 -30.30
C ARG A 151 73.10 -31.58 -30.44
N ILE A 152 71.83 -31.37 -30.80
CA ILE A 152 71.23 -30.04 -30.83
C ILE A 152 71.39 -29.40 -29.45
N GLN A 153 71.83 -28.14 -29.43
CA GLN A 153 71.98 -27.37 -28.20
C GLN A 153 70.86 -26.35 -28.15
N CYS A 154 69.84 -26.65 -27.35
CA CYS A 154 68.69 -25.78 -27.16
C CYS A 154 69.04 -24.60 -26.25
N ALA A 155 68.37 -23.47 -26.48
CA ALA A 155 68.41 -22.32 -25.57
C ALA A 155 67.90 -22.71 -24.17
N ALA A 156 68.24 -21.93 -23.15
CA ALA A 156 67.73 -22.15 -21.80
C ALA A 156 66.19 -22.12 -21.80
N GLY A 157 65.56 -23.06 -21.08
CA GLY A 157 64.09 -23.24 -21.09
C GLY A 157 63.56 -24.17 -22.19
N TYR A 158 64.43 -24.76 -23.02
CA TYR A 158 64.04 -25.70 -24.07
C TYR A 158 64.78 -27.03 -23.96
N GLU A 159 64.11 -28.14 -24.27
CA GLU A 159 64.67 -29.48 -24.32
C GLU A 159 64.65 -30.07 -25.74
N ALA A 160 65.61 -30.94 -26.02
CA ALA A 160 65.74 -31.59 -27.33
C ALA A 160 64.73 -32.74 -27.44
N SER A 161 63.80 -32.61 -28.38
CA SER A 161 62.86 -33.67 -28.75
C SER A 161 63.51 -34.71 -29.69
N ASP A 162 62.89 -35.89 -29.84
CA ASP A 162 63.36 -37.02 -30.64
C ASP A 162 63.63 -36.69 -32.13
N HIS A 163 63.15 -35.54 -32.61
CA HIS A 163 63.28 -35.07 -33.99
C HIS A 163 64.36 -33.99 -34.17
N ASN A 164 65.28 -33.79 -33.21
CA ASN A 164 66.22 -32.67 -33.20
C ASN A 164 65.53 -31.31 -33.29
N VAL A 165 64.40 -31.15 -32.60
CA VAL A 165 63.67 -29.87 -32.46
C VAL A 165 63.70 -29.47 -31.00
N CYS A 166 63.98 -28.20 -30.72
CA CYS A 166 63.92 -27.66 -29.37
C CYS A 166 62.47 -27.37 -29.01
N GLN A 167 61.93 -28.11 -28.05
CA GLN A 167 60.61 -27.89 -27.50
C GLN A 167 60.72 -27.17 -26.16
N ASP A 168 59.78 -26.27 -25.92
CA ASP A 168 59.62 -25.60 -24.64
C ASP A 168 59.48 -26.60 -23.49
N ILE A 169 60.25 -26.41 -22.41
CA ILE A 169 60.10 -27.20 -21.19
C ILE A 169 58.90 -26.63 -20.45
N ASP A 170 57.82 -27.41 -20.32
CA ASP A 170 56.70 -26.98 -19.51
C ASP A 170 57.06 -27.16 -18.01
N GLU A 171 57.60 -26.12 -17.38
CA GLU A 171 58.02 -26.19 -15.98
C GLU A 171 56.84 -26.44 -15.02
N CYS A 172 55.61 -26.12 -15.44
CA CYS A 172 54.38 -26.31 -14.67
C CYS A 172 53.93 -27.77 -14.61
N THR A 173 54.11 -28.53 -15.69
CA THR A 173 53.80 -29.97 -15.73
C THR A 173 54.95 -30.82 -15.20
N THR A 174 56.19 -30.40 -15.45
CA THR A 174 57.40 -31.12 -15.02
C THR A 174 57.73 -30.86 -13.54
N GLY A 175 57.14 -29.84 -12.92
CA GLY A 175 57.40 -29.43 -11.54
C GLY A 175 58.76 -28.73 -11.36
N ALA A 176 59.38 -28.31 -12.45
CA ALA A 176 60.67 -27.60 -12.48
C ALA A 176 60.54 -26.09 -12.17
N HIS A 177 59.38 -25.63 -11.71
CA HIS A 177 59.12 -24.23 -11.35
C HIS A 177 59.46 -23.93 -9.87
N THR A 178 59.70 -22.65 -9.55
CA THR A 178 59.91 -22.16 -8.18
C THR A 178 58.67 -21.51 -7.56
N CYS A 179 57.49 -21.67 -8.19
CA CYS A 179 56.24 -21.11 -7.68
C CYS A 179 55.86 -21.65 -6.30
N ARG A 180 55.34 -20.75 -5.44
CA ARG A 180 54.86 -21.07 -4.10
C ARG A 180 53.46 -21.73 -4.15
N SER A 181 53.01 -22.32 -3.04
CA SER A 181 51.73 -23.03 -2.96
C SER A 181 50.48 -22.14 -3.14
N ASP A 182 50.63 -20.85 -2.88
CA ASP A 182 49.61 -19.80 -3.07
C ASP A 182 49.61 -19.20 -4.49
N GLN A 183 50.53 -19.65 -5.36
CA GLN A 183 50.69 -19.21 -6.74
C GLN A 183 50.28 -20.31 -7.72
N VAL A 184 49.90 -19.88 -8.93
CA VAL A 184 49.64 -20.73 -10.08
C VAL A 184 50.80 -20.57 -11.04
N CYS A 185 51.42 -21.68 -11.41
CA CYS A 185 52.43 -21.71 -12.46
C CYS A 185 51.75 -21.53 -13.82
N VAL A 186 52.25 -20.59 -14.60
CA VAL A 186 51.86 -20.37 -15.99
C VAL A 186 53.10 -20.59 -16.85
N ASN A 187 53.04 -21.60 -17.71
CA ASN A 187 54.13 -21.92 -18.63
C ASN A 187 54.19 -20.87 -19.74
N LEU A 188 55.38 -20.37 -20.04
CA LEU A 188 55.66 -19.42 -21.12
C LEU A 188 56.69 -20.07 -22.05
N ARG A 189 56.75 -19.64 -23.31
CA ARG A 189 57.77 -20.18 -24.21
C ARG A 189 59.18 -19.76 -23.74
N GLY A 190 59.99 -20.72 -23.33
CA GLY A 190 61.35 -20.58 -22.84
C GLY A 190 61.47 -20.20 -21.37
N SER A 191 60.38 -20.16 -20.60
CA SER A 191 60.38 -19.76 -19.19
C SER A 191 59.04 -20.07 -18.52
N PHE A 192 58.92 -19.80 -17.22
CA PHE A 192 57.63 -19.83 -16.52
C PHE A 192 57.39 -18.54 -15.73
N THR A 193 56.14 -18.27 -15.41
CA THR A 193 55.78 -17.22 -14.47
C THR A 193 54.84 -17.73 -13.38
N CYS A 194 55.01 -17.21 -12.17
CA CYS A 194 54.19 -17.56 -11.02
C CYS A 194 53.22 -16.41 -10.74
N GLN A 195 51.94 -16.65 -11.00
CA GLN A 195 50.88 -15.66 -10.82
C GLN A 195 50.05 -15.99 -9.57
N CYS A 196 49.48 -14.98 -8.93
CA CYS A 196 48.54 -15.23 -7.85
C CYS A 196 47.23 -15.79 -8.41
N ARG A 197 46.53 -16.59 -7.60
CA ARG A 197 45.16 -17.05 -7.93
C ARG A 197 44.25 -15.84 -8.13
N VAL A 198 43.18 -16.00 -8.91
CA VAL A 198 42.15 -14.96 -9.08
C VAL A 198 41.64 -14.51 -7.70
N GLY A 199 41.52 -13.19 -7.50
CA GLY A 199 41.17 -12.58 -6.20
C GLY A 199 42.36 -12.30 -5.28
N TYR A 200 43.59 -12.60 -5.70
CA TYR A 200 44.81 -12.32 -4.92
C TYR A 200 45.77 -11.42 -5.69
N GLN A 201 46.45 -10.52 -4.98
CA GLN A 201 47.49 -9.64 -5.52
C GLN A 201 48.87 -9.99 -4.94
N LYS A 202 49.90 -9.84 -5.77
CA LYS A 202 51.29 -10.09 -5.35
C LYS A 202 51.81 -8.93 -4.51
N ARG A 203 52.16 -9.20 -3.24
CA ARG A 203 52.84 -8.25 -2.36
C ARG A 203 54.14 -8.85 -1.86
N GLY A 204 55.25 -8.50 -2.52
CA GLY A 204 56.53 -9.19 -2.34
C GLY A 204 56.48 -10.61 -2.91
N GLU A 205 56.82 -11.61 -2.10
CA GLU A 205 56.82 -13.03 -2.47
C GLU A 205 55.55 -13.79 -2.05
N GLN A 206 54.49 -13.09 -1.63
CA GLN A 206 53.24 -13.69 -1.16
C GLN A 206 52.04 -13.18 -1.96
N CYS A 207 51.06 -14.05 -2.16
CA CYS A 207 49.76 -13.70 -2.67
C CYS A 207 48.84 -13.34 -1.51
N ILE A 208 48.49 -12.06 -1.42
CA ILE A 208 47.54 -11.58 -0.43
C ILE A 208 46.18 -11.39 -1.09
N ASP A 209 45.14 -11.71 -0.34
CA ASP A 209 43.76 -11.52 -0.75
C ASP A 209 43.50 -10.05 -1.13
N ILE A 210 42.81 -9.82 -2.23
CA ILE A 210 42.37 -8.49 -2.63
C ILE A 210 41.10 -8.22 -1.85
N ASP A 211 41.16 -7.27 -0.92
CA ASP A 211 39.95 -6.84 -0.21
C ASP A 211 39.14 -5.89 -1.11
N GLU A 212 38.21 -6.43 -1.90
CA GLU A 212 37.38 -5.60 -2.78
C GLU A 212 36.46 -4.66 -1.99
N CYS A 213 36.20 -4.94 -0.70
CA CYS A 213 35.41 -4.08 0.17
C CYS A 213 36.13 -2.78 0.57
N MET A 214 37.44 -2.69 0.34
CA MET A 214 38.20 -1.44 0.50
C MET A 214 37.92 -0.44 -0.62
N ILE A 215 37.29 -0.88 -1.71
CA ILE A 215 36.87 0.00 -2.81
C ILE A 215 35.56 0.70 -2.40
N PRO A 216 35.52 2.05 -2.36
CA PRO A 216 34.30 2.77 -2.02
C PRO A 216 33.16 2.44 -3.00
N SER A 217 31.94 2.28 -2.47
CA SER A 217 30.72 2.02 -3.26
C SER A 217 30.78 0.73 -4.10
N PHE A 218 31.61 -0.24 -3.71
CA PHE A 218 31.72 -1.51 -4.43
C PHE A 218 30.46 -2.39 -4.32
N CYS A 219 29.86 -2.44 -3.12
CA CYS A 219 28.52 -2.96 -2.89
C CYS A 219 27.58 -1.80 -2.55
N HIS A 220 26.29 -1.89 -2.90
CA HIS A 220 25.31 -0.84 -2.54
C HIS A 220 25.11 -0.72 -1.02
N HIS A 221 25.02 -1.86 -0.32
CA HIS A 221 24.83 -1.90 1.14
C HIS A 221 26.07 -2.41 1.87
N ARG A 222 26.12 -3.69 2.22
CA ARG A 222 27.22 -4.27 2.99
C ARG A 222 28.10 -5.14 2.09
N CYS A 223 29.41 -4.93 2.13
CA CYS A 223 30.39 -5.80 1.52
C CYS A 223 31.00 -6.73 2.57
N VAL A 224 31.17 -8.01 2.23
CA VAL A 224 31.91 -8.97 3.05
C VAL A 224 33.01 -9.58 2.21
N ASN A 225 34.26 -9.34 2.63
CA ASN A 225 35.43 -9.92 2.00
C ASN A 225 35.60 -11.39 2.42
N SER A 226 36.01 -12.24 1.49
CA SER A 226 36.26 -13.66 1.70
C SER A 226 37.54 -14.09 0.98
N PRO A 227 38.27 -15.12 1.43
CA PRO A 227 39.51 -15.50 0.75
C PRO A 227 39.30 -15.83 -0.75
N GLY A 228 39.85 -15.00 -1.63
CA GLY A 228 39.78 -15.09 -3.09
C GLY A 228 38.50 -14.53 -3.72
N SER A 229 37.61 -13.90 -2.95
CA SER A 229 36.33 -13.38 -3.47
C SER A 229 35.64 -12.43 -2.49
N TYR A 230 34.44 -12.00 -2.82
CA TYR A 230 33.60 -11.19 -1.96
C TYR A 230 32.14 -11.55 -2.18
N TYR A 231 31.27 -11.10 -1.28
CA TYR A 231 29.85 -11.07 -1.55
C TYR A 231 29.20 -9.82 -0.93
N CYS A 232 28.22 -9.30 -1.65
CA CYS A 232 27.41 -8.18 -1.19
C CYS A 232 26.17 -8.71 -0.46
N GLN A 233 25.84 -8.07 0.66
CA GLN A 233 24.65 -8.37 1.46
C GLN A 233 23.75 -7.14 1.50
N CYS A 234 22.46 -7.36 1.27
CA CYS A 234 21.44 -6.33 1.37
C CYS A 234 20.88 -6.24 2.80
N ASN A 235 20.52 -5.02 3.20
CA ASN A 235 19.79 -4.78 4.45
C ASN A 235 18.39 -5.44 4.38
N ALA A 236 17.75 -5.63 5.54
CA ALA A 236 16.37 -6.12 5.59
C ALA A 236 15.43 -5.23 4.75
N GLY A 237 14.49 -5.85 4.03
CA GLY A 237 13.61 -5.16 3.08
C GLY A 237 14.20 -5.01 1.66
N PHE A 238 15.41 -5.52 1.41
CA PHE A 238 16.06 -5.43 0.09
C PHE A 238 16.57 -6.80 -0.37
N GLN A 239 16.58 -7.01 -1.68
CA GLN A 239 17.10 -8.19 -2.34
C GLN A 239 18.25 -7.84 -3.29
N LEU A 240 19.22 -8.74 -3.39
CA LEU A 240 20.37 -8.58 -4.27
C LEU A 240 19.92 -8.76 -5.73
N THR A 241 20.31 -7.85 -6.62
CA THR A 241 19.94 -7.95 -8.03
C THR A 241 20.88 -8.90 -8.80
N THR A 242 20.62 -9.09 -10.09
CA THR A 242 21.39 -10.00 -10.97
C THR A 242 22.87 -9.62 -11.13
N ASP A 243 23.26 -8.40 -10.75
CA ASP A 243 24.66 -7.95 -10.80
C ASP A 243 25.48 -8.35 -9.56
N ASN A 244 24.84 -9.01 -8.57
CA ASN A 244 25.41 -9.41 -7.28
C ASN A 244 26.03 -8.26 -6.46
N ARG A 245 25.67 -7.01 -6.74
CA ARG A 245 26.24 -5.81 -6.08
C ARG A 245 25.22 -4.79 -5.64
N THR A 246 24.14 -4.62 -6.40
CA THR A 246 23.08 -3.68 -6.09
C THR A 246 21.96 -4.35 -5.32
N CYS A 247 21.35 -3.57 -4.45
CA CYS A 247 20.21 -3.98 -3.63
C CYS A 247 18.98 -3.23 -4.11
N ALA A 248 17.98 -3.98 -4.58
CA ALA A 248 16.66 -3.46 -4.92
C ALA A 248 15.71 -3.67 -3.76
N ASP A 249 14.81 -2.72 -3.58
CA ASP A 249 13.72 -2.80 -2.62
C ASP A 249 12.84 -4.03 -2.89
N ILE A 250 12.44 -4.74 -1.84
CA ILE A 250 11.48 -5.84 -1.97
C ILE A 250 10.09 -5.22 -1.89
N ASN A 251 9.31 -5.35 -2.95
CA ASN A 251 7.92 -4.89 -2.92
C ASN A 251 7.04 -5.94 -2.21
N GLU A 252 6.82 -5.78 -0.90
CA GLU A 252 6.03 -6.73 -0.11
C GLU A 252 4.56 -6.78 -0.55
N CYS A 253 4.04 -5.71 -1.15
CA CYS A 253 2.68 -5.66 -1.67
C CYS A 253 2.49 -6.57 -2.89
N GLU A 254 3.55 -6.81 -3.69
CA GLU A 254 3.51 -7.72 -4.85
C GLU A 254 3.91 -9.16 -4.51
N THR A 255 4.75 -9.35 -3.49
CA THR A 255 5.30 -10.67 -3.12
C THR A 255 4.43 -11.48 -2.15
N GLY A 256 3.28 -10.95 -1.74
CA GLY A 256 2.34 -11.67 -0.88
C GLY A 256 1.32 -10.80 -0.16
N ASN A 257 1.45 -9.47 -0.24
CA ASN A 257 0.62 -8.47 0.43
C ASN A 257 0.40 -8.79 1.93
N PRO A 258 1.27 -8.31 2.83
CA PRO A 258 1.15 -8.58 4.25
C PRO A 258 -0.07 -7.91 4.89
N CYS A 259 -0.65 -6.87 4.28
CA CYS A 259 -1.72 -6.06 4.86
C CYS A 259 -3.10 -6.72 4.73
N ALA A 260 -3.96 -6.53 5.74
CA ALA A 260 -5.35 -7.01 5.66
C ALA A 260 -6.18 -6.30 4.58
N GLN A 261 -5.87 -5.03 4.28
CA GLN A 261 -6.59 -4.21 3.32
C GLN A 261 -5.64 -3.51 2.32
N LEU A 262 -5.33 -2.22 2.50
CA LEU A 262 -4.50 -1.47 1.56
C LEU A 262 -3.02 -1.59 1.93
N CYS A 263 -2.17 -1.85 0.93
CA CYS A 263 -0.72 -1.94 1.07
C CYS A 263 -0.03 -0.91 0.19
N TYR A 264 0.94 -0.21 0.76
CA TYR A 264 1.80 0.74 0.06
C TYR A 264 3.25 0.36 0.26
N ASN A 265 3.94 0.08 -0.86
CA ASN A 265 5.35 -0.20 -0.83
C ASN A 265 6.15 1.08 -0.54
N ILE A 266 7.13 1.00 0.35
CA ILE A 266 8.05 2.09 0.67
C ILE A 266 9.48 1.58 0.68
N VAL A 267 10.46 2.45 0.48
CA VAL A 267 11.85 1.97 0.43
C VAL A 267 12.26 1.35 1.77
N GLY A 268 12.58 0.05 1.72
CA GLY A 268 13.00 -0.80 2.83
C GLY A 268 11.88 -1.45 3.64
N SER A 269 10.59 -1.23 3.31
CA SER A 269 9.45 -1.82 4.01
C SER A 269 8.11 -1.57 3.31
N PHE A 270 7.01 -1.71 4.02
CA PHE A 270 5.66 -1.40 3.54
C PHE A 270 4.86 -0.65 4.61
N LEU A 271 3.77 -0.01 4.18
CA LEU A 271 2.78 0.62 5.05
C LEU A 271 1.40 0.04 4.75
N CYS A 272 0.71 -0.41 5.80
CA CYS A 272 -0.70 -0.80 5.71
C CYS A 272 -1.62 0.37 6.05
N GLN A 273 -2.73 0.45 5.33
CA GLN A 273 -3.81 1.40 5.62
C GLN A 273 -5.16 0.69 5.54
N CYS A 274 -6.10 1.16 6.35
CA CYS A 274 -7.45 0.64 6.38
C CYS A 274 -8.40 1.50 5.54
N ASN A 275 -9.40 0.84 4.96
CA ASN A 275 -10.55 1.44 4.31
C ASN A 275 -11.35 2.27 5.32
N GLN A 276 -12.21 3.14 4.80
CA GLN A 276 -13.12 3.92 5.64
C GLN A 276 -13.98 2.98 6.51
N GLY A 277 -14.16 3.35 7.78
CA GLY A 277 -14.89 2.56 8.78
C GLY A 277 -14.03 1.54 9.53
N PHE A 278 -12.74 1.46 9.24
CA PHE A 278 -11.79 0.59 9.94
C PHE A 278 -10.62 1.39 10.51
N GLU A 279 -10.03 0.90 11.60
CA GLU A 279 -8.82 1.44 12.20
C GLU A 279 -7.67 0.42 12.17
N LEU A 280 -6.44 0.92 12.06
CA LEU A 280 -5.27 0.07 11.98
C LEU A 280 -4.96 -0.50 13.37
N SER A 281 -4.94 -1.82 13.46
CA SER A 281 -4.66 -2.54 14.70
C SER A 281 -3.23 -2.28 15.21
N PRO A 282 -2.92 -2.58 16.48
CA PRO A 282 -1.58 -2.35 17.05
C PRO A 282 -0.44 -3.11 16.35
N ASP A 283 -0.76 -4.19 15.64
CA ASP A 283 0.20 -4.95 14.82
C ASP A 283 0.61 -4.23 13.53
N ARG A 284 -0.05 -3.11 13.20
CA ARG A 284 0.11 -2.28 12.00
C ARG A 284 -0.17 -3.01 10.68
N ILE A 285 -0.88 -4.13 10.75
CA ILE A 285 -1.14 -5.02 9.60
C ILE A 285 -2.63 -5.29 9.46
N SER A 286 -3.30 -5.53 10.59
CA SER A 286 -4.73 -5.82 10.65
C SER A 286 -5.56 -4.54 10.68
N CYS A 287 -6.81 -4.65 10.22
CA CYS A 287 -7.77 -3.55 10.23
C CYS A 287 -9.00 -3.97 11.04
N ASP A 288 -9.16 -3.34 12.20
CA ASP A 288 -10.30 -3.58 13.08
C ASP A 288 -11.46 -2.67 12.70
N ASP A 289 -12.66 -3.23 12.76
CA ASP A 289 -13.89 -2.49 12.49
C ASP A 289 -14.14 -1.43 13.56
N VAL A 290 -14.47 -0.21 13.14
CA VAL A 290 -14.78 0.88 14.07
C VAL A 290 -16.24 0.78 14.47
N ASP A 291 -16.48 0.35 15.70
CA ASP A 291 -17.85 0.28 16.23
C ASP A 291 -18.42 1.69 16.49
N GLU A 292 -19.09 2.26 15.48
CA GLU A 292 -19.63 3.61 15.61
C GLU A 292 -20.76 3.64 16.64
N CYS A 293 -21.50 2.55 16.81
CA CYS A 293 -22.58 2.44 17.80
C CYS A 293 -22.06 2.60 19.23
N ARG A 294 -20.82 2.19 19.52
CA ARG A 294 -20.17 2.42 20.83
C ARG A 294 -19.60 3.83 20.98
N ALA A 295 -19.28 4.49 19.87
CA ALA A 295 -18.71 5.83 19.89
C ALA A 295 -19.74 6.92 20.23
N SER A 296 -21.01 6.74 19.86
CA SER A 296 -22.06 7.74 20.14
C SER A 296 -23.47 7.14 20.23
N ASN A 297 -24.15 7.42 21.35
CA ASN A 297 -25.54 7.02 21.57
C ASN A 297 -26.56 7.81 20.73
N PHE A 298 -26.14 8.89 20.04
CA PHE A 298 -27.04 9.78 19.28
C PHE A 298 -26.99 9.54 17.76
N LEU A 299 -26.41 8.43 17.30
CA LEU A 299 -26.29 8.11 15.88
C LEU A 299 -27.63 7.73 15.23
N CYS A 300 -28.44 6.97 15.97
CA CYS A 300 -29.75 6.48 15.54
C CYS A 300 -30.82 6.94 16.52
N GLN A 301 -32.04 7.18 16.04
CA GLN A 301 -33.17 7.58 16.92
C GLN A 301 -33.63 6.43 17.83
N TYR A 302 -33.52 5.16 17.37
CA TYR A 302 -33.91 3.99 18.14
C TYR A 302 -32.72 3.06 18.44
N GLN A 303 -32.34 2.22 17.48
CA GLN A 303 -31.30 1.21 17.68
C GLN A 303 -30.25 1.30 16.57
N CYS A 304 -29.00 1.31 16.99
CA CYS A 304 -27.82 1.25 16.13
C CYS A 304 -27.33 -0.20 16.05
N VAL A 305 -26.98 -0.65 14.84
CA VAL A 305 -26.40 -1.96 14.57
C VAL A 305 -25.06 -1.73 13.87
N ASN A 306 -23.98 -2.20 14.50
CA ASN A 306 -22.64 -2.12 13.93
C ASN A 306 -22.47 -3.18 12.83
N GLU A 307 -21.95 -2.79 11.69
CA GLU A 307 -21.65 -3.66 10.55
C GLU A 307 -20.19 -3.44 10.10
N PRO A 308 -19.56 -4.38 9.37
CA PRO A 308 -18.19 -4.15 8.92
C PRO A 308 -18.06 -2.92 8.01
N GLY A 309 -17.31 -1.92 8.48
CA GLY A 309 -16.98 -0.67 7.80
C GLY A 309 -18.08 0.40 7.83
N ARG A 310 -19.18 0.17 8.55
CA ARG A 310 -20.31 1.11 8.66
C ARG A 310 -21.25 0.71 9.79
N PHE A 311 -22.19 1.59 10.11
CA PHE A 311 -23.35 1.23 10.93
C PHE A 311 -24.67 1.36 10.15
N SER A 312 -25.70 0.69 10.65
CA SER A 312 -27.08 0.87 10.21
C SER A 312 -27.99 1.20 11.39
N CYS A 313 -29.05 1.98 11.12
CA CYS A 313 -30.08 2.28 12.10
C CYS A 313 -31.32 1.44 11.79
N VAL A 314 -31.90 0.83 12.82
CA VAL A 314 -33.15 0.08 12.71
C VAL A 314 -34.25 0.78 13.50
N CYS A 315 -35.45 0.76 12.95
CA CYS A 315 -36.65 1.26 13.59
C CYS A 315 -37.47 0.10 14.15
N PRO A 316 -38.23 0.33 15.23
CA PRO A 316 -39.10 -0.70 15.75
C PRO A 316 -40.31 -0.93 14.83
N ASP A 317 -41.08 -1.98 15.13
CA ASP A 317 -42.31 -2.30 14.43
C ASP A 317 -43.29 -1.11 14.45
N GLY A 318 -43.98 -0.88 13.31
CA GLY A 318 -44.85 0.29 13.11
C GLY A 318 -44.11 1.57 12.69
N TYR A 319 -42.79 1.54 12.54
CA TYR A 319 -41.98 2.68 12.10
C TYR A 319 -41.12 2.34 10.88
N GLN A 320 -40.93 3.34 10.02
CA GLN A 320 -40.03 3.26 8.88
C GLN A 320 -38.82 4.19 9.04
N LEU A 321 -37.68 3.75 8.51
CA LEU A 321 -36.44 4.52 8.55
C LEU A 321 -36.46 5.65 7.53
N VAL A 322 -36.28 6.88 8.01
CA VAL A 322 -36.28 8.11 7.22
C VAL A 322 -34.94 8.82 7.39
N ARG A 323 -34.35 9.25 6.26
CA ARG A 323 -33.01 9.86 6.20
C ARG A 323 -31.90 8.99 6.83
N GLY A 324 -32.11 7.68 6.87
CA GLY A 324 -31.14 6.69 7.36
C GLY A 324 -30.89 6.69 8.87
N ARG A 325 -31.58 7.52 9.67
CA ARG A 325 -31.33 7.66 11.12
C ARG A 325 -32.57 7.84 11.98
N ASN A 326 -33.63 8.41 11.40
CA ASN A 326 -34.85 8.75 12.13
C ASN A 326 -35.93 7.73 11.83
N CYS A 327 -36.78 7.46 12.81
CA CYS A 327 -37.93 6.60 12.70
C CYS A 327 -39.19 7.46 12.58
N GLN A 328 -39.91 7.25 11.49
CA GLN A 328 -41.21 7.87 11.27
C GLN A 328 -42.28 6.80 11.38
N ASP A 329 -43.33 7.14 12.13
CA ASP A 329 -44.53 6.33 12.25
C ASP A 329 -45.12 5.99 10.88
N ILE A 330 -45.47 4.72 10.67
CA ILE A 330 -46.16 4.26 9.48
C ILE A 330 -47.65 4.53 9.71
N ASN A 331 -48.29 5.28 8.82
CA ASN A 331 -49.73 5.48 8.90
C ASN A 331 -50.43 4.29 8.23
N GLU A 332 -50.77 3.25 8.99
CA GLU A 332 -51.39 2.05 8.40
C GLU A 332 -52.76 2.34 7.79
N CYS A 333 -53.47 3.36 8.30
CA CYS A 333 -54.75 3.80 7.73
C CYS A 333 -54.61 4.37 6.30
N GLU A 334 -53.42 4.83 5.90
CA GLU A 334 -53.13 5.30 4.53
C GLU A 334 -52.54 4.21 3.64
N VAL A 335 -51.77 3.28 4.23
CA VAL A 335 -51.05 2.23 3.49
C VAL A 335 -51.96 1.04 3.14
N GLY A 336 -52.92 0.71 4.01
CA GLY A 336 -53.90 -0.35 3.78
C GLY A 336 -54.91 -0.38 4.92
N ASN A 337 -56.14 0.09 4.67
CA ASN A 337 -57.19 0.10 5.69
C ASN A 337 -57.66 -1.34 5.96
N GLU A 338 -57.08 -1.98 6.98
CA GLU A 338 -57.43 -3.34 7.43
C GLU A 338 -58.69 -3.39 8.31
N CYS A 339 -59.31 -2.24 8.61
CA CYS A 339 -60.54 -2.18 9.41
C CYS A 339 -61.78 -2.67 8.64
N ARG A 340 -62.79 -3.12 9.39
CA ARG A 340 -64.09 -3.52 8.82
C ARG A 340 -64.84 -2.31 8.25
N GLU A 341 -65.84 -2.56 7.39
CA GLU A 341 -66.63 -1.49 6.77
C GLU A 341 -67.39 -0.61 7.79
N ASP A 342 -67.85 -1.21 8.89
CA ASP A 342 -68.56 -0.54 10.00
C ASP A 342 -67.61 0.13 11.01
N GLU A 343 -66.31 0.08 10.76
CA GLU A 343 -65.26 0.68 11.57
C GLU A 343 -64.59 1.85 10.85
N MET A 344 -63.89 2.66 11.63
CA MET A 344 -63.06 3.77 11.21
C MET A 344 -61.65 3.52 11.74
N CYS A 345 -60.66 3.63 10.84
CA CYS A 345 -59.26 3.51 11.21
C CYS A 345 -58.76 4.77 11.89
N SER A 346 -58.03 4.60 13.00
CA SER A 346 -57.34 5.66 13.72
C SER A 346 -55.88 5.27 13.92
N ASN A 347 -55.00 6.00 13.26
CA ASN A 347 -53.55 5.84 13.40
C ASN A 347 -53.07 6.36 14.77
N TYR A 348 -52.06 5.72 15.34
CA TYR A 348 -51.37 6.15 16.55
C TYR A 348 -49.87 5.82 16.45
N HIS A 349 -49.07 6.31 17.40
CA HIS A 349 -47.63 6.10 17.37
C HIS A 349 -47.29 4.62 17.60
N GLY A 350 -46.78 3.95 16.57
CA GLY A 350 -46.43 2.54 16.55
C GLY A 350 -47.56 1.60 16.18
N GLY A 351 -48.64 2.08 15.56
CA GLY A 351 -49.68 1.21 15.01
C GLY A 351 -51.02 1.91 14.76
N TYR A 352 -52.04 1.12 14.45
CA TYR A 352 -53.39 1.62 14.21
C TYR A 352 -54.43 0.87 15.04
N ARG A 353 -55.60 1.49 15.19
CA ARG A 353 -56.76 0.85 15.81
C ARG A 353 -58.05 1.18 15.06
N CYS A 354 -58.92 0.20 14.97
CA CYS A 354 -60.25 0.34 14.39
C CYS A 354 -61.27 0.67 15.49
N TYR A 355 -62.05 1.72 15.28
CA TYR A 355 -63.15 2.12 16.18
C TYR A 355 -64.49 2.00 15.46
N PRO A 356 -65.59 1.65 16.17
CA PRO A 356 -66.91 1.63 15.56
C PRO A 356 -67.30 3.00 15.00
N ARG A 357 -67.88 3.04 13.79
CA ARG A 357 -68.40 4.30 13.21
C ARG A 357 -69.52 4.92 14.05
N ASN A 358 -70.28 4.09 14.77
CA ASN A 358 -71.27 4.53 15.74
C ASN A 358 -70.80 4.16 17.17
N PRO A 359 -70.16 5.09 17.90
CA PRO A 359 -69.73 4.84 19.27
C PRO A 359 -70.85 5.03 20.31
N CYS A 360 -72.07 5.38 19.90
CA CYS A 360 -73.16 5.69 20.81
C CYS A 360 -73.78 4.42 21.39
N GLN A 361 -73.88 4.36 22.72
CA GLN A 361 -74.61 3.33 23.44
C GLN A 361 -76.01 3.84 23.79
N GLU A 362 -77.02 2.96 23.79
CA GLU A 362 -78.36 3.32 24.25
C GLU A 362 -78.31 3.91 25.67
N PRO A 363 -79.02 5.01 25.98
CA PRO A 363 -80.08 5.66 25.20
C PRO A 363 -79.62 6.79 24.25
N TYR A 364 -78.32 6.94 24.02
CA TYR A 364 -77.78 7.99 23.16
C TYR A 364 -77.97 7.67 21.67
N MET A 365 -78.22 8.72 20.89
CA MET A 365 -78.33 8.62 19.43
C MET A 365 -77.18 9.39 18.78
N LEU A 366 -76.66 8.85 17.67
CA LEU A 366 -75.62 9.51 16.89
C LEU A 366 -76.19 10.76 16.22
N ALA A 367 -75.64 11.93 16.56
CA ALA A 367 -76.07 13.21 16.03
C ALA A 367 -75.16 13.73 14.91
N SER A 368 -73.86 13.51 15.05
CA SER A 368 -72.82 13.79 14.05
C SER A 368 -71.64 12.84 14.27
N GLU A 369 -70.64 12.85 13.41
CA GLU A 369 -69.43 12.01 13.57
C GLU A 369 -68.89 12.11 15.01
N ASN A 370 -68.80 10.95 15.69
CA ASN A 370 -68.35 10.79 17.06
C ASN A 370 -69.13 11.59 18.14
N ARG A 371 -70.29 12.18 17.82
CA ARG A 371 -71.12 12.94 18.77
C ARG A 371 -72.45 12.24 19.02
N CYS A 372 -72.64 11.86 20.27
CA CYS A 372 -73.83 11.21 20.78
C CYS A 372 -74.67 12.22 21.56
N ILE A 373 -75.98 12.27 21.33
CA ILE A 373 -76.90 13.16 22.04
C ILE A 373 -77.97 12.33 22.75
N CYS A 374 -78.29 12.72 23.98
CA CYS A 374 -79.40 12.19 24.73
C CYS A 374 -80.59 13.14 24.56
N PRO A 375 -81.62 12.79 23.77
CA PRO A 375 -82.73 13.69 23.50
C PRO A 375 -83.58 13.88 24.76
N VAL A 376 -84.01 15.13 25.00
CA VAL A 376 -84.87 15.48 26.16
C VAL A 376 -86.23 14.79 26.13
N SER A 377 -86.66 14.26 24.99
CA SER A 377 -87.89 13.46 24.83
C SER A 377 -87.76 12.06 25.42
N ASN A 378 -86.55 11.53 25.60
CA ASN A 378 -86.34 10.20 26.15
C ASN A 378 -86.26 10.29 27.70
N PRO A 379 -87.15 9.63 28.45
CA PRO A 379 -87.15 9.70 29.91
C PRO A 379 -85.86 9.15 30.54
N LEU A 380 -85.16 8.23 29.87
CA LEU A 380 -83.86 7.70 30.33
C LEU A 380 -82.74 8.75 30.31
N CYS A 381 -82.91 9.84 29.55
CA CYS A 381 -81.92 10.90 29.41
C CYS A 381 -81.97 11.97 30.51
N ARG A 382 -82.95 11.92 31.43
CA ARG A 382 -83.18 12.99 32.41
C ARG A 382 -81.95 13.31 33.26
N ASP A 383 -81.25 12.27 33.72
CA ASP A 383 -80.10 12.39 34.62
C ASP A 383 -78.76 12.12 33.91
N LEU A 384 -78.79 11.96 32.59
CA LEU A 384 -77.61 11.69 31.77
C LEU A 384 -77.06 12.98 31.15
N PRO A 385 -75.75 13.05 30.86
CA PRO A 385 -75.19 14.15 30.07
C PRO A 385 -75.95 14.34 28.75
N TYR A 386 -76.22 15.59 28.39
CA TYR A 386 -76.94 15.95 27.16
C TYR A 386 -76.21 15.45 25.91
N SER A 387 -74.88 15.53 25.91
CA SER A 387 -74.07 15.00 24.81
C SER A 387 -72.78 14.35 25.29
N ILE A 388 -72.33 13.34 24.54
CA ILE A 388 -71.04 12.70 24.67
C ILE A 388 -70.31 12.82 23.33
N VAL A 389 -69.15 13.46 23.33
CA VAL A 389 -68.27 13.54 22.16
C VAL A 389 -67.11 12.58 22.36
N HIS A 390 -66.87 11.69 21.41
CA HIS A 390 -65.72 10.78 21.42
C HIS A 390 -64.58 11.42 20.64
N LYS A 391 -63.38 11.42 21.22
CA LYS A 391 -62.16 11.90 20.55
C LYS A 391 -61.02 10.95 20.81
N TYR A 392 -60.28 10.63 19.75
CA TYR A 392 -59.12 9.76 19.77
C TYR A 392 -57.88 10.60 19.54
N MET A 393 -56.83 10.36 20.33
CA MET A 393 -55.54 11.02 20.13
C MET A 393 -54.40 10.10 20.56
N SER A 394 -53.23 10.33 19.97
CA SER A 394 -52.01 9.59 20.25
C SER A 394 -50.97 10.49 20.90
N ILE A 395 -50.19 9.95 21.84
CA ILE A 395 -49.02 10.61 22.42
C ILE A 395 -47.84 9.64 22.53
N HIS A 396 -46.62 10.16 22.46
CA HIS A 396 -45.40 9.37 22.72
C HIS A 396 -45.29 8.96 24.19
N SER A 397 -44.57 7.87 24.44
CA SER A 397 -44.16 7.45 25.79
C SER A 397 -43.20 8.48 26.41
N GLU A 398 -43.13 8.54 27.74
CA GLU A 398 -42.07 9.28 28.47
C GLU A 398 -41.89 10.77 28.08
N ARG A 399 -43.00 11.45 27.75
CA ARG A 399 -42.97 12.89 27.44
C ARG A 399 -42.39 13.70 28.59
N THR A 400 -41.81 14.85 28.25
CA THR A 400 -41.39 15.85 29.23
C THR A 400 -42.59 16.37 30.03
N LEU A 401 -42.44 16.41 31.35
CA LEU A 401 -43.49 16.79 32.29
C LEU A 401 -43.20 18.15 32.94
N PRO A 402 -44.24 18.94 33.25
CA PRO A 402 -45.64 18.74 32.87
C PRO A 402 -45.86 18.98 31.36
N SER A 403 -46.76 18.21 30.74
CA SER A 403 -47.05 18.30 29.30
C SER A 403 -48.49 18.73 29.06
N ASP A 404 -48.70 19.81 28.30
CA ASP A 404 -50.04 20.19 27.85
C ASP A 404 -50.49 19.20 26.75
N ILE A 405 -51.59 18.47 27.00
CA ILE A 405 -52.06 17.36 26.15
C ILE A 405 -53.20 17.79 25.25
N PHE A 406 -54.25 18.39 25.83
CA PHE A 406 -55.48 18.65 25.10
C PHE A 406 -56.23 19.87 25.63
N GLN A 407 -56.53 20.83 24.76
CA GLN A 407 -57.34 21.98 25.11
C GLN A 407 -58.82 21.71 24.81
N ILE A 408 -59.66 21.80 25.85
CA ILE A 408 -61.12 21.80 25.70
C ILE A 408 -61.66 23.22 25.67
N GLN A 409 -62.67 23.44 24.81
CA GLN A 409 -63.34 24.72 24.67
C GLN A 409 -64.86 24.52 24.57
N ALA A 410 -65.62 25.35 25.30
CA ALA A 410 -67.06 25.39 25.19
C ALA A 410 -67.47 26.03 23.85
N THR A 411 -68.28 25.32 23.07
CA THR A 411 -68.78 25.80 21.76
C THR A 411 -69.90 26.82 21.88
N THR A 412 -70.57 26.86 23.02
CA THR A 412 -71.80 27.64 23.23
C THR A 412 -71.56 28.68 24.31
N ILE A 413 -71.50 29.96 23.92
CA ILE A 413 -71.40 31.08 24.85
C ILE A 413 -72.82 31.57 25.10
N ILE A 414 -73.49 30.99 26.10
CA ILE A 414 -74.79 31.49 26.53
C ILE A 414 -74.54 32.67 27.46
N PRO A 415 -75.11 33.87 27.19
CA PRO A 415 -74.94 35.02 28.07
C PRO A 415 -75.46 34.69 29.48
N ASN A 416 -74.77 35.19 30.50
CA ASN A 416 -75.07 34.93 31.93
C ASN A 416 -74.98 33.44 32.34
N THR A 417 -74.06 32.68 31.73
CA THR A 417 -73.76 31.31 32.14
C THR A 417 -72.35 31.15 32.66
N ILE A 418 -72.20 30.26 33.63
CA ILE A 418 -70.93 29.85 34.21
C ILE A 418 -70.61 28.46 33.66
N ASN A 419 -69.45 28.32 33.04
CA ASN A 419 -68.92 27.05 32.58
C ASN A 419 -67.91 26.52 33.61
N THR A 420 -68.09 25.28 34.04
CA THR A 420 -67.18 24.57 34.91
C THR A 420 -66.69 23.33 34.20
N PHE A 421 -65.38 23.23 34.04
CA PHE A 421 -64.72 22.05 33.47
C PHE A 421 -64.19 21.17 34.60
N ARG A 422 -64.41 19.86 34.51
CA ARG A 422 -63.86 18.89 35.48
C ARG A 422 -63.53 17.57 34.81
N ILE A 423 -62.61 16.81 35.42
CA ILE A 423 -62.39 15.40 35.07
C ILE A 423 -63.48 14.59 35.78
N LYS A 424 -64.32 13.90 35.02
CA LYS A 424 -65.44 13.09 35.53
C LYS A 424 -65.00 11.68 35.92
N SER A 425 -64.16 11.04 35.09
CA SER A 425 -63.60 9.69 35.33
C SER A 425 -62.34 9.46 34.49
N GLY A 426 -61.61 8.37 34.75
CA GLY A 426 -60.42 8.00 33.96
C GLY A 426 -59.12 8.64 34.43
N ASN A 427 -59.08 9.13 35.67
CA ASN A 427 -57.91 9.74 36.30
C ASN A 427 -57.71 9.24 37.73
N GLU A 428 -57.96 7.94 37.98
CA GLU A 428 -57.88 7.36 39.32
C GLU A 428 -56.45 7.43 39.89
N ASN A 429 -55.44 7.36 39.00
CA ASN A 429 -54.03 7.42 39.36
C ASN A 429 -53.51 8.87 39.55
N GLY A 430 -54.31 9.89 39.20
CA GLY A 430 -53.86 11.29 39.21
C GLY A 430 -52.75 11.58 38.19
N ASP A 431 -52.82 10.93 37.02
CA ASP A 431 -51.86 11.11 35.92
C ASP A 431 -52.08 12.45 35.20
N PHE A 432 -53.31 12.98 35.28
CA PHE A 432 -53.74 14.20 34.62
C PHE A 432 -54.24 15.25 35.60
N PHE A 433 -54.06 16.50 35.24
CA PHE A 433 -54.65 17.66 35.91
C PHE A 433 -55.36 18.53 34.88
N LEU A 434 -56.49 19.12 35.27
CA LEU A 434 -57.25 20.02 34.40
C LEU A 434 -57.06 21.46 34.86
N ARG A 435 -56.37 22.26 34.04
CA ARG A 435 -56.09 23.67 34.31
C ARG A 435 -57.10 24.54 33.56
N GLN A 436 -57.94 25.28 34.27
CA GLN A 436 -58.82 26.26 33.62
C GLN A 436 -57.99 27.40 33.03
N THR A 437 -58.10 27.61 31.71
CA THR A 437 -57.34 28.64 30.97
C THR A 437 -58.16 29.89 30.70
N SER A 438 -59.49 29.76 30.61
CA SER A 438 -60.41 30.88 30.48
C SER A 438 -61.82 30.49 31.00
N PRO A 439 -62.79 31.42 31.03
CA PRO A 439 -64.18 31.09 31.33
C PRO A 439 -64.83 30.11 30.33
N VAL A 440 -64.21 29.88 29.17
CA VAL A 440 -64.73 29.00 28.11
C VAL A 440 -63.75 27.92 27.69
N SER A 441 -62.58 27.80 28.35
CA SER A 441 -61.58 26.79 27.99
C SER A 441 -60.78 26.26 29.18
N ALA A 442 -60.33 25.03 29.06
CA ALA A 442 -59.41 24.40 30.00
C ALA A 442 -58.39 23.53 29.25
N MET A 443 -57.22 23.31 29.87
CA MET A 443 -56.14 22.49 29.35
C MET A 443 -55.99 21.24 30.20
N LEU A 444 -56.04 20.08 29.55
CA LEU A 444 -55.64 18.81 30.15
C LEU A 444 -54.12 18.72 30.14
N VAL A 445 -53.52 18.59 31.32
CA VAL A 445 -52.07 18.56 31.53
C VAL A 445 -51.68 17.20 32.09
N LEU A 446 -50.73 16.53 31.45
CA LEU A 446 -50.09 15.33 31.96
C LEU A 446 -49.04 15.72 33.01
N VAL A 447 -49.18 15.17 34.21
CA VAL A 447 -48.33 15.49 35.37
C VAL A 447 -47.51 14.30 35.87
N LYS A 448 -47.81 13.09 35.39
CA LYS A 448 -47.04 11.87 35.65
C LYS A 448 -46.61 11.20 34.35
N PRO A 449 -45.47 10.49 34.33
CA PRO A 449 -45.02 9.81 33.13
C PRO A 449 -45.98 8.67 32.81
N VAL A 450 -46.33 8.53 31.54
CA VAL A 450 -47.09 7.40 31.02
C VAL A 450 -46.21 6.57 30.12
N THR A 451 -46.24 5.27 30.32
CA THR A 451 -45.53 4.29 29.49
C THR A 451 -46.52 3.55 28.62
N GLY A 452 -46.24 3.51 27.31
CA GLY A 452 -47.02 2.71 26.37
C GLY A 452 -46.53 1.26 26.27
N PRO A 453 -47.22 0.41 25.48
CA PRO A 453 -48.47 0.71 24.80
C PRO A 453 -49.65 0.64 25.78
N ARG A 454 -50.37 1.75 25.96
CA ARG A 454 -51.52 1.81 26.89
C ARG A 454 -52.56 2.80 26.41
N GLU A 455 -53.83 2.48 26.68
CA GLU A 455 -54.96 3.35 26.42
C GLU A 455 -55.50 3.94 27.72
N HIS A 456 -55.74 5.25 27.70
CA HIS A 456 -56.38 5.99 28.77
C HIS A 456 -57.69 6.59 28.25
N ILE A 457 -58.81 6.22 28.86
CA ILE A 457 -60.12 6.79 28.54
C ILE A 457 -60.48 7.77 29.65
N ILE A 458 -60.48 9.06 29.31
CA ILE A 458 -60.71 10.17 30.25
C ILE A 458 -62.01 10.86 29.86
N ASP A 459 -62.97 10.91 30.77
CA ASP A 459 -64.20 11.66 30.57
C ASP A 459 -64.03 13.07 31.16
N LEU A 460 -64.03 14.08 30.30
CA LEU A 460 -63.98 15.49 30.68
C LEU A 460 -65.40 16.06 30.60
N GLU A 461 -65.90 16.61 31.70
CA GLU A 461 -67.25 17.15 31.77
C GLU A 461 -67.24 18.68 31.76
N LEU A 462 -68.05 19.26 30.87
CA LEU A 462 -68.45 20.65 30.88
C LEU A 462 -69.84 20.76 31.52
N LEU A 463 -69.90 21.43 32.66
CA LEU A 463 -71.13 21.84 33.31
C LEU A 463 -71.41 23.30 32.99
N THR A 464 -72.56 23.59 32.40
CA THR A 464 -73.03 24.96 32.14
C THR A 464 -74.23 25.22 33.03
N VAL A 465 -74.13 26.26 33.86
CA VAL A 465 -75.20 26.70 34.79
C VAL A 465 -75.56 28.16 34.53
N ASN A 466 -76.84 28.51 34.60
CA ASN A 466 -77.31 29.89 34.52
C ASN A 466 -78.12 30.31 35.77
N ASN A 467 -78.37 31.60 35.92
CA ASN A 467 -79.13 32.17 37.05
C ASN A 467 -80.63 31.80 37.04
N MET A 468 -81.12 31.14 35.99
CA MET A 468 -82.51 30.69 35.81
C MET A 468 -82.68 29.18 36.06
N ASN A 469 -81.75 28.55 36.80
CA ASN A 469 -81.69 27.11 37.08
C ASN A 469 -81.53 26.20 35.83
N TYR A 470 -81.10 26.74 34.69
CA TYR A 470 -80.64 25.90 33.58
C TYR A 470 -79.35 25.21 33.99
N ARG A 471 -79.34 23.88 33.88
CA ARG A 471 -78.15 23.05 34.08
C ARG A 471 -78.03 22.12 32.89
N SER A 472 -76.92 22.20 32.18
CA SER A 472 -76.58 21.27 31.10
C SER A 472 -75.21 20.66 31.37
N SER A 473 -75.09 19.37 31.11
CA SER A 473 -73.83 18.63 31.17
C SER A 473 -73.50 18.09 29.80
N SER A 474 -72.27 18.27 29.35
CA SER A 474 -71.73 17.60 28.16
C SER A 474 -70.39 16.96 28.51
N VAL A 475 -70.16 15.76 28.00
CA VAL A 475 -68.95 14.98 28.26
C VAL A 475 -68.14 14.85 26.97
N LEU A 476 -66.84 15.10 27.07
CA LEU A 476 -65.86 14.69 26.06
C LEU A 476 -65.17 13.43 26.59
N ARG A 477 -65.40 12.31 25.92
CA ARG A 477 -64.69 11.06 26.14
C ARG A 477 -63.43 11.07 25.30
N LEU A 478 -62.30 11.37 25.93
CA LEU A 478 -60.99 11.39 25.32
C LEU A 478 -60.32 10.03 25.47
N THR A 479 -60.09 9.35 24.35
CA THR A 479 -59.32 8.12 24.26
C THR A 479 -57.89 8.49 23.85
N LEU A 480 -56.98 8.43 24.81
CA LEU A 480 -55.57 8.75 24.65
C LEU A 480 -54.77 7.45 24.53
N ILE A 481 -54.18 7.22 23.36
CA ILE A 481 -53.30 6.08 23.10
C ILE A 481 -51.86 6.53 23.32
N VAL A 482 -51.16 5.87 24.24
CA VAL A 482 -49.74 6.09 24.50
C VAL A 482 -48.97 5.08 23.65
N GLY A 483 -48.18 5.58 22.70
CA GLY A 483 -47.32 4.75 21.86
C GLY A 483 -46.26 4.02 22.68
N PRO A 484 -45.76 2.86 22.21
CA PRO A 484 -44.79 2.04 22.95
C PRO A 484 -43.41 2.69 23.07
N TYR A 485 -43.08 3.66 22.21
CA TYR A 485 -41.77 4.30 22.15
C TYR A 485 -41.84 5.80 22.48
N SER A 486 -40.72 6.37 22.93
CA SER A 486 -40.64 7.73 23.50
C SER A 486 -40.14 8.81 22.54
N PHE A 487 -39.69 8.42 21.33
CA PHE A 487 -39.05 9.30 20.36
C PHE A 487 -39.95 9.71 19.20
#